data_AF-A0A179ERY3-F1
#
_entry.id   AF-A0A179ERY3-F1
#
_cell.length_a   1.000
_cell.length_b   1.000
_cell.length_c   1.000
_cell.angle_alpha   90.00
_cell.angle_beta   90.00
_cell.angle_gamma   90.00
#
_symmetry.space_group_name_H-M   'P 1'
#
loop_
_entity.id
_entity.type
_entity.pdbx_description
1 polymer ?
#
loop_
_entity_poly.entity_id
_entity_poly.type
_entity_poly.pdbx_seq_one_letter_code
_entity_poly.pdbx_strand_id
1 'polypeptide(L)'
;MTISFTGTIKPDQTIIELAESQGTLTISTKKVEPMDNSFELYFQNRHCVGIDSVPKDFDTLILVTLPWEIEANYLRHSFLVLAEENNLTISKPEEIAKQIPTNVLPKIEETREQFLRILTTIGYFFLPAETKKKKPAKARHRWTKEVSEIPFTVHFRGSKATLYWKSRNEMLVKKGAIMMEEAPLNKDGSVSYAAKYGDKLRADHQEKISGNKTTADIILKSVNEVSLFLYFGGTNSWLEILDENGKSLDEWTRVD
;
A
#
# COMPACT_ATOMS: atom_id res chain seq x y z
N MET A 1 -13.03 27.92 -21.38
CA MET A 1 -11.84 28.14 -22.23
C MET A 1 -11.54 26.85 -22.99
N THR A 2 -11.28 26.95 -24.28
CA THR A 2 -10.79 25.82 -25.09
C THR A 2 -9.28 25.94 -25.21
N ILE A 3 -8.54 24.86 -24.94
CA ILE A 3 -7.08 24.83 -25.06
C ILE A 3 -6.73 23.91 -26.23
N SER A 4 -6.01 24.44 -27.21
CA SER A 4 -5.47 23.69 -28.35
C SER A 4 -3.95 23.66 -28.27
N PHE A 5 -3.36 22.52 -28.59
CA PHE A 5 -1.92 22.34 -28.61
C PHE A 5 -1.54 21.32 -29.68
N THR A 6 -0.29 21.36 -30.10
CA THR A 6 0.34 20.27 -30.85
C THR A 6 1.34 19.56 -29.94
N GLY A 7 1.66 18.30 -30.25
CA GLY A 7 2.55 17.53 -29.38
C GLY A 7 3.39 16.52 -30.14
N THR A 8 4.61 16.33 -29.66
CA THR A 8 5.56 15.34 -30.16
C THR A 8 5.96 14.40 -29.03
N ILE A 9 5.79 13.10 -29.23
CA ILE A 9 6.24 12.05 -28.29
C ILE A 9 7.52 11.44 -28.83
N LYS A 10 8.59 11.52 -28.02
CA LYS A 10 9.89 10.89 -28.23
C LYS A 10 10.09 9.78 -27.18
N PRO A 11 11.06 8.87 -27.36
CA PRO A 11 11.28 7.76 -26.43
C PRO A 11 11.52 8.19 -24.96
N ASP A 12 12.11 9.35 -24.73
CA ASP A 12 12.44 9.86 -23.39
C ASP A 12 11.80 11.21 -23.05
N GLN A 13 11.04 11.80 -23.97
CA GLN A 13 10.45 13.12 -23.80
C GLN A 13 9.11 13.27 -24.50
N THR A 14 8.19 14.04 -23.93
CA THR A 14 6.98 14.51 -24.59
C THR A 14 7.00 16.04 -24.60
N ILE A 15 6.82 16.63 -25.77
CA ILE A 15 6.80 18.09 -25.96
C ILE A 15 5.38 18.47 -26.34
N ILE A 16 4.80 19.43 -25.62
CA ILE A 16 3.47 19.99 -25.88
C ILE A 16 3.65 21.48 -26.17
N GLU A 17 3.30 21.90 -27.37
CA GLU A 17 3.38 23.28 -27.84
C GLU A 17 1.99 23.87 -27.88
N LEU A 18 1.74 24.89 -27.05
CA LEU A 18 0.45 25.57 -27.00
C LEU A 18 0.23 26.41 -28.26
N ALA A 19 -1.01 26.47 -28.72
CA ALA A 19 -1.38 27.32 -29.86
C ALA A 19 -0.99 28.78 -29.62
N GLU A 20 -0.80 29.53 -30.71
CA GLU A 20 -0.49 30.96 -30.66
C GLU A 20 0.76 31.31 -29.83
N SER A 21 1.71 30.36 -29.73
CA SER A 21 2.98 30.54 -29.01
C SER A 21 2.81 30.88 -27.51
N GLN A 22 1.72 30.41 -26.90
CA GLN A 22 1.42 30.67 -25.48
C GLN A 22 2.35 29.94 -24.49
N GLY A 23 3.19 29.04 -24.98
CA GLY A 23 4.23 28.37 -24.20
C GLY A 23 4.40 26.90 -24.59
N THR A 24 5.35 26.25 -23.93
CA THR A 24 5.70 24.84 -24.16
C THR A 24 5.82 24.09 -22.84
N LEU A 25 5.39 22.84 -22.82
CA LEU A 25 5.64 21.86 -21.76
C LEU A 25 6.55 20.75 -22.29
N THR A 26 7.73 20.59 -21.69
CA THR A 26 8.61 19.45 -21.98
C THR A 26 8.61 18.50 -20.80
N ILE A 27 7.99 17.34 -20.97
CA ILE A 27 7.87 16.28 -19.97
C ILE A 27 8.98 15.25 -20.21
N SER A 28 9.78 14.97 -19.21
CA SER A 28 10.97 14.11 -19.32
C SER A 28 11.22 13.32 -18.04
N THR A 29 11.82 12.14 -18.15
CA THR A 29 12.36 11.39 -17.00
C THR A 29 13.84 11.69 -16.74
N LYS A 30 14.47 12.43 -17.66
CA LYS A 30 15.86 12.88 -17.58
C LYS A 30 15.91 14.39 -17.41
N LYS A 31 17.06 14.90 -16.95
CA LYS A 31 17.34 16.33 -16.92
C LYS A 31 17.13 16.93 -18.32
N VAL A 32 16.41 18.04 -18.36
CA VAL A 32 16.23 18.87 -19.56
C VAL A 32 17.14 20.08 -19.40
N GLU A 33 17.77 20.52 -20.48
CA GLU A 33 18.55 21.76 -20.42
C GLU A 33 17.61 22.94 -20.14
N PRO A 34 17.95 23.81 -19.17
CA PRO A 34 17.15 25.00 -18.90
C PRO A 34 17.03 25.87 -20.15
N MET A 35 15.86 26.46 -20.34
CA MET A 35 15.63 27.43 -21.42
C MET A 35 15.42 28.83 -20.82
N ASP A 36 15.65 29.86 -21.62
CA ASP A 36 15.29 31.22 -21.21
C ASP A 36 13.79 31.32 -20.93
N ASN A 37 13.43 32.14 -19.94
CA ASN A 37 12.05 32.34 -19.52
C ASN A 37 11.29 31.02 -19.25
N SER A 38 11.93 30.13 -18.50
CA SER A 38 11.36 28.84 -18.11
C SER A 38 11.53 28.53 -16.62
N PHE A 39 10.79 27.54 -16.14
CA PHE A 39 10.94 26.97 -14.79
C PHE A 39 10.60 25.47 -14.79
N GLU A 40 11.11 24.77 -13.80
CA GLU A 40 11.04 23.33 -13.66
C GLU A 40 10.00 22.92 -12.60
N LEU A 41 9.20 21.92 -12.94
CA LEU A 41 8.28 21.24 -12.04
C LEU A 41 8.70 19.79 -11.88
N TYR A 42 8.84 19.33 -10.64
CA TYR A 42 9.25 17.98 -10.30
C TYR A 42 8.06 17.20 -9.74
N PHE A 43 7.85 15.99 -10.26
CA PHE A 43 6.76 15.11 -9.84
C PHE A 43 7.29 13.76 -9.40
N GLN A 44 6.64 13.20 -8.38
CA GLN A 44 6.81 11.83 -7.92
C GLN A 44 5.43 11.17 -7.86
N ASN A 45 5.28 10.03 -8.53
CA ASN A 45 4.01 9.34 -8.67
C ASN A 45 2.88 10.29 -9.07
N ARG A 46 3.13 11.16 -10.06
CA ARG A 46 2.18 12.16 -10.58
C ARG A 46 1.83 13.34 -9.64
N HIS A 47 2.42 13.43 -8.46
CA HIS A 47 2.17 14.54 -7.52
C HIS A 47 3.38 15.47 -7.47
N CYS A 48 3.13 16.78 -7.43
CA CYS A 48 4.19 17.78 -7.37
C CYS A 48 5.00 17.63 -6.08
N VAL A 49 6.32 17.57 -6.20
CA VAL A 49 7.29 17.43 -5.09
C VAL A 49 8.39 18.47 -5.11
N GLY A 50 8.50 19.27 -6.18
CA GLY A 50 9.48 20.35 -6.26
C GLY A 50 9.19 21.33 -7.38
N ILE A 51 9.65 22.58 -7.21
CA ILE A 51 9.60 23.65 -8.19
C ILE A 51 10.96 24.35 -8.18
N ASP A 52 11.67 24.41 -9.31
CA ASP A 52 13.03 25.01 -9.47
C ASP A 52 14.09 24.57 -8.43
N SER A 53 13.79 23.50 -7.70
CA SER A 53 14.66 22.94 -6.67
C SER A 53 14.49 21.43 -6.70
N VAL A 54 15.59 20.74 -6.99
CA VAL A 54 15.61 19.29 -7.20
C VAL A 54 15.24 18.60 -5.88
N PRO A 55 14.12 17.85 -5.82
CA PRO A 55 13.76 17.09 -4.64
C PRO A 55 14.63 15.85 -4.48
N LYS A 56 14.59 15.23 -3.30
CA LYS A 56 15.32 13.99 -3.02
C LYS A 56 14.93 12.84 -3.97
N ASP A 57 13.63 12.71 -4.20
CA ASP A 57 13.04 11.65 -5.02
C ASP A 57 12.06 12.29 -6.02
N PHE A 58 12.22 12.00 -7.32
CA PHE A 58 11.28 12.33 -8.39
C PHE A 58 11.37 11.31 -9.53
N ASP A 59 10.29 11.16 -10.31
CA ASP A 59 10.25 10.29 -11.49
C ASP A 59 9.96 11.05 -12.79
N THR A 60 9.49 12.29 -12.69
CA THR A 60 9.18 13.14 -13.84
C THR A 60 9.64 14.57 -13.58
N LEU A 61 10.30 15.16 -14.57
CA LEU A 61 10.58 16.59 -14.70
C LEU A 61 9.69 17.17 -15.81
N ILE A 62 9.08 18.32 -15.56
CA ILE A 62 8.35 19.10 -16.55
C ILE A 62 8.97 20.49 -16.63
N LEU A 63 9.55 20.85 -17.77
CA LEU A 63 10.02 22.19 -18.06
C LEU A 63 8.86 23.00 -18.67
N VAL A 64 8.53 24.13 -18.04
CA VAL A 64 7.53 25.09 -18.51
C VAL A 64 8.25 26.27 -19.14
N THR A 65 8.11 26.46 -20.46
CA THR A 65 8.72 27.59 -21.18
C THR A 65 7.65 28.55 -21.64
N LEU A 66 7.83 29.85 -21.39
CA LEU A 66 6.85 30.89 -21.67
C LEU A 66 7.31 31.87 -22.75
N PRO A 67 6.38 32.50 -23.48
CA PRO A 67 6.71 33.66 -24.32
C PRO A 67 7.19 34.83 -23.47
N TRP A 68 8.01 35.71 -24.05
CA TRP A 68 8.61 36.87 -23.36
C TRP A 68 7.61 37.87 -22.78
N GLU A 69 6.34 37.83 -23.22
CA GLU A 69 5.25 38.65 -22.67
C GLU A 69 4.86 38.24 -21.24
N ILE A 70 5.24 37.03 -20.81
CA ILE A 70 4.91 36.48 -19.50
C ILE A 70 6.20 36.07 -18.80
N GLU A 71 6.50 36.72 -17.66
CA GLU A 71 7.68 36.37 -16.88
C GLU A 71 7.52 35.02 -16.16
N ALA A 72 8.41 34.09 -16.45
CA ALA A 72 8.46 32.77 -15.80
C ALA A 72 8.58 32.87 -14.28
N ASN A 73 9.29 33.86 -13.76
CA ASN A 73 9.42 34.08 -12.31
C ASN A 73 8.06 34.36 -11.64
N TYR A 74 7.14 35.07 -12.31
CA TYR A 74 5.81 35.35 -11.77
C TYR A 74 4.91 34.12 -11.86
N LEU A 75 4.93 33.39 -12.98
CA LEU A 75 4.13 32.17 -13.10
C LEU A 75 4.60 31.10 -12.10
N ARG A 76 5.92 30.92 -11.95
CA ARG A 76 6.52 30.07 -10.92
C ARG A 76 6.04 30.43 -9.53
N HIS A 77 6.07 31.72 -9.17
CA HIS A 77 5.57 32.18 -7.88
C HIS A 77 4.10 31.81 -7.67
N SER A 78 3.28 31.96 -8.71
CA SER A 78 1.86 31.57 -8.66
C SER A 78 1.64 30.06 -8.43
N PHE A 79 2.53 29.19 -8.94
CA PHE A 79 2.51 27.75 -8.66
C PHE A 79 3.03 27.41 -7.26
N LEU A 80 3.99 28.16 -6.72
CA LEU A 80 4.42 28.03 -5.32
C LEU A 80 3.27 28.37 -4.36
N VAL A 81 2.54 29.45 -4.62
CA VAL A 81 1.33 29.82 -3.87
C VAL A 81 0.28 28.70 -3.95
N LEU A 82 0.03 28.16 -5.15
CA LEU A 82 -0.89 27.03 -5.33
C LEU A 82 -0.48 25.80 -4.50
N ALA A 83 0.82 25.49 -4.44
CA ALA A 83 1.33 24.38 -3.65
C ALA A 83 1.09 24.61 -2.14
N GLU A 84 1.30 25.83 -1.67
CA GLU A 84 1.04 26.23 -0.27
C GLU A 84 -0.46 26.18 0.06
N GLU A 85 -1.33 26.69 -0.80
CA GLU A 85 -2.80 26.61 -0.67
C GLU A 85 -3.30 25.15 -0.59
N ASN A 86 -2.66 24.23 -1.31
CA ASN A 86 -2.96 22.80 -1.28
C ASN A 86 -2.21 22.02 -0.19
N ASN A 87 -1.53 22.70 0.73
CA ASN A 87 -0.76 22.09 1.84
C ASN A 87 0.29 21.08 1.37
N LEU A 88 0.93 21.34 0.22
CA LEU A 88 1.99 20.48 -0.30
C LEU A 88 3.32 20.76 0.40
N THR A 89 4.03 19.69 0.74
CA THR A 89 5.44 19.78 1.15
C THR A 89 6.31 19.53 -0.08
N ILE A 90 6.89 20.59 -0.64
CA ILE A 90 7.71 20.54 -1.86
C ILE A 90 9.09 21.16 -1.64
N SER A 91 10.07 20.72 -2.43
CA SER A 91 11.35 21.44 -2.58
C SER A 91 11.14 22.75 -3.34
N LYS A 92 11.63 23.86 -2.78
CA LYS A 92 11.52 25.20 -3.37
C LYS A 92 12.87 25.93 -3.31
N PRO A 93 13.15 26.89 -4.21
CA PRO A 93 14.39 27.67 -4.17
C PRO A 93 14.46 28.56 -2.92
N GLU A 94 15.68 28.94 -2.51
CA GLU A 94 15.91 29.85 -1.39
C GLU A 94 15.39 31.27 -1.69
N GLU A 95 15.52 31.71 -2.95
CA GLU A 95 15.01 32.99 -3.43
C GLU A 95 13.69 32.81 -4.19
N ILE A 96 12.63 33.44 -3.68
CA ILE A 96 11.30 33.46 -4.30
C ILE A 96 10.96 34.92 -4.57
N ALA A 97 10.36 35.21 -5.74
CA ALA A 97 9.84 36.53 -6.05
C ALA A 97 8.87 36.96 -4.93
N LYS A 98 9.08 38.14 -4.33
CA LYS A 98 8.35 38.54 -3.12
C LYS A 98 6.89 38.90 -3.38
N GLN A 99 6.56 39.35 -4.61
CA GLN A 99 5.21 39.74 -5.00
C GLN A 99 5.08 39.83 -6.53
N ILE A 100 3.90 39.50 -7.06
CA ILE A 100 3.53 39.74 -8.47
C ILE A 100 2.89 41.14 -8.59
N PRO A 101 3.33 42.00 -9.52
CA PRO A 101 2.70 43.31 -9.73
C PRO A 101 1.21 43.20 -10.08
N THR A 102 0.37 44.05 -9.50
CA THR A 102 -1.10 43.97 -9.63
C THR A 102 -1.60 44.11 -11.07
N ASN A 103 -0.88 44.84 -11.92
CA ASN A 103 -1.23 45.03 -13.32
C ASN A 103 -1.02 43.77 -14.18
N VAL A 104 -0.13 42.86 -13.79
CA VAL A 104 0.12 41.61 -14.52
C VAL A 104 -0.58 40.40 -13.90
N LEU A 105 -1.02 40.51 -12.64
CA LEU A 105 -1.62 39.42 -11.88
C LEU A 105 -2.77 38.69 -12.63
N PRO A 106 -3.76 39.37 -13.25
CA PRO A 106 -4.83 38.67 -13.96
C PRO A 106 -4.32 37.78 -15.09
N LYS A 107 -3.28 38.23 -15.81
CA LYS A 107 -2.70 37.45 -16.91
C LYS A 107 -1.93 36.25 -16.39
N ILE A 108 -1.22 36.40 -15.26
CA ILE A 108 -0.52 35.29 -14.60
C ILE A 108 -1.51 34.24 -14.10
N GLU A 109 -2.63 34.65 -13.50
CA GLU A 109 -3.66 33.73 -13.02
C GLU A 109 -4.31 32.96 -14.16
N GLU A 110 -4.71 33.64 -15.24
CA GLU A 110 -5.24 33.00 -16.46
C GLU A 110 -4.24 31.97 -17.03
N THR A 111 -2.97 32.35 -17.09
CA THR A 111 -1.90 31.48 -17.60
C THR A 111 -1.71 30.27 -16.67
N ARG A 112 -1.70 30.47 -15.34
CA ARG A 112 -1.63 29.38 -14.37
C ARG A 112 -2.78 28.41 -14.56
N GLU A 113 -4.01 28.90 -14.70
CA GLU A 113 -5.18 28.06 -14.91
C GLU A 113 -5.06 27.23 -16.19
N GLN A 114 -4.57 27.82 -17.28
CA GLN A 114 -4.33 27.12 -18.54
C GLN A 114 -3.33 25.96 -18.35
N PHE A 115 -2.15 26.25 -17.79
CA PHE A 115 -1.12 25.24 -17.56
C PHE A 115 -1.56 24.16 -16.56
N LEU A 116 -2.20 24.56 -15.45
CA LEU A 116 -2.74 23.63 -14.46
C LEU A 116 -3.80 22.72 -15.08
N ARG A 117 -4.67 23.25 -15.95
CA ARG A 117 -5.69 22.45 -16.64
C ARG A 117 -5.05 21.41 -17.56
N ILE A 118 -3.99 21.76 -18.26
CA ILE A 118 -3.25 20.80 -19.09
C ILE A 118 -2.63 19.72 -18.21
N LEU A 119 -1.83 20.12 -17.21
CA LEU A 119 -1.14 19.20 -16.29
C LEU A 119 -2.11 18.21 -15.64
N THR A 120 -3.21 18.70 -15.08
CA THR A 120 -4.24 17.85 -14.45
C THR A 120 -4.90 16.89 -15.45
N THR A 121 -5.17 17.35 -16.68
CA THR A 121 -5.76 16.51 -17.73
C THR A 121 -4.84 15.37 -18.14
N ILE A 122 -3.53 15.61 -18.20
CA ILE A 122 -2.52 14.57 -18.50
C ILE A 122 -2.04 13.82 -17.24
N GLY A 123 -2.68 14.08 -16.10
CA GLY A 123 -2.53 13.32 -14.86
C GLY A 123 -1.36 13.76 -13.97
N TYR A 124 -0.97 15.04 -13.96
CA TYR A 124 -0.03 15.62 -12.99
C TYR A 124 -0.75 16.60 -12.08
N PHE A 125 -0.59 16.44 -10.77
CA PHE A 125 -1.43 17.09 -9.77
C PHE A 125 -0.64 17.93 -8.77
N PHE A 126 -1.22 19.08 -8.43
CA PHE A 126 -0.84 19.92 -7.29
C PHE A 126 -1.77 19.62 -6.10
N LEU A 127 -1.89 18.34 -5.77
CA LEU A 127 -2.71 17.85 -4.65
C LEU A 127 -1.84 16.91 -3.80
N PRO A 128 -2.13 16.76 -2.49
CA PRO A 128 -1.43 15.80 -1.66
C PRO A 128 -1.60 14.41 -2.24
N ALA A 129 -0.50 13.66 -2.36
CA ALA A 129 -0.59 12.25 -2.69
C ALA A 129 -1.47 11.56 -1.63
N GLU A 130 -2.46 10.78 -2.07
CA GLU A 130 -3.23 9.94 -1.15
C GLU A 130 -2.26 9.06 -0.38
N THR A 131 -2.19 9.28 0.94
CA THR A 131 -1.39 8.43 1.79
C THR A 131 -2.00 7.03 1.73
N LYS A 132 -1.36 6.11 1.00
CA LYS A 132 -1.69 4.70 1.09
C LYS A 132 -1.54 4.33 2.55
N LYS A 133 -2.66 4.20 3.27
CA LYS A 133 -2.67 3.73 4.65
C LYS A 133 -1.80 2.49 4.71
N LYS A 134 -0.71 2.54 5.46
CA LYS A 134 0.16 1.38 5.65
C LYS A 134 -0.75 0.24 6.09
N LYS A 135 -0.70 -0.88 5.38
CA LYS A 135 -1.44 -2.08 5.79
C LYS A 135 -1.09 -2.32 7.26
N PRO A 136 -2.08 -2.51 8.15
CA PRO A 136 -1.79 -2.76 9.55
C PRO A 136 -0.78 -3.91 9.63
N ALA A 137 0.25 -3.73 10.46
CA ALA A 137 1.21 -4.79 10.69
C ALA A 137 0.45 -6.04 11.13
N LYS A 138 0.89 -7.22 10.68
CA LYS A 138 0.28 -8.48 11.12
C LYS A 138 0.28 -8.51 12.65
N ALA A 139 -0.86 -8.85 13.25
CA ALA A 139 -0.98 -9.01 14.70
C ALA A 139 0.15 -9.93 15.20
N ARG A 140 0.85 -9.49 16.26
CA ARG A 140 1.89 -10.29 16.90
C ARG A 140 1.26 -10.99 18.09
N HIS A 141 1.62 -12.25 18.31
CA HIS A 141 1.13 -13.05 19.43
C HIS A 141 2.27 -13.38 20.38
N ARG A 142 2.02 -13.27 21.68
CA ARG A 142 2.99 -13.58 22.72
C ARG A 142 2.46 -14.67 23.64
N TRP A 143 3.21 -15.77 23.70
CA TRP A 143 3.00 -16.81 24.70
C TRP A 143 3.31 -16.28 26.11
N THR A 144 2.48 -16.65 27.09
CA THR A 144 2.70 -16.43 28.52
C THR A 144 2.41 -17.72 29.30
N LYS A 145 2.92 -17.82 30.53
CA LYS A 145 2.66 -18.97 31.40
C LYS A 145 1.16 -19.16 31.68
N GLU A 146 0.46 -18.07 31.95
CA GLU A 146 -1.00 -18.05 32.16
C GLU A 146 -1.74 -18.71 30.99
N VAL A 147 -1.43 -18.33 29.75
CA VAL A 147 -2.06 -18.90 28.55
C VAL A 147 -1.78 -20.40 28.41
N SER A 148 -0.65 -20.91 28.92
CA SER A 148 -0.31 -22.34 28.81
C SER A 148 -1.14 -23.28 29.69
N GLU A 149 -1.81 -22.71 30.70
CA GLU A 149 -2.64 -23.41 31.68
C GLU A 149 -4.12 -23.41 31.26
N ILE A 150 -4.52 -22.51 30.36
CA ILE A 150 -5.90 -22.39 29.87
C ILE A 150 -6.23 -23.53 28.89
N PRO A 151 -7.30 -24.30 29.12
CA PRO A 151 -7.83 -25.22 28.12
C PRO A 151 -8.57 -24.42 27.05
N PHE A 152 -8.12 -24.54 25.80
CA PHE A 152 -8.85 -24.02 24.67
C PHE A 152 -9.61 -25.13 23.95
N THR A 153 -10.69 -24.77 23.29
CA THR A 153 -11.51 -25.66 22.48
C THR A 153 -11.62 -25.14 21.06
N VAL A 154 -11.71 -26.08 20.13
CA VAL A 154 -12.07 -25.81 18.74
C VAL A 154 -13.35 -26.56 18.45
N HIS A 155 -14.30 -25.89 17.82
CA HIS A 155 -15.47 -26.53 17.22
C HIS A 155 -15.76 -25.85 15.88
N PHE A 156 -15.05 -26.28 14.84
CA PHE A 156 -15.03 -25.59 13.55
C PHE A 156 -14.92 -26.59 12.39
N ARG A 157 -15.74 -26.41 11.35
CA ARG A 157 -15.77 -27.25 10.13
C ARG A 157 -15.82 -28.76 10.40
N GLY A 158 -16.61 -29.16 11.40
CA GLY A 158 -16.74 -30.57 11.80
C GLY A 158 -15.60 -31.09 12.67
N SER A 159 -14.54 -30.31 12.88
CA SER A 159 -13.46 -30.64 13.80
C SER A 159 -13.79 -30.23 15.22
N LYS A 160 -13.36 -31.04 16.18
CA LYS A 160 -13.53 -30.79 17.61
C LYS A 160 -12.26 -31.18 18.37
N ALA A 161 -11.69 -30.28 19.14
CA ALA A 161 -10.48 -30.59 19.92
C ALA A 161 -10.40 -29.76 21.20
N THR A 162 -9.66 -30.30 22.18
CA THR A 162 -9.16 -29.52 23.33
C THR A 162 -7.66 -29.32 23.16
N LEU A 163 -7.21 -28.08 23.33
CA LEU A 163 -5.89 -27.60 23.00
C LEU A 163 -5.23 -26.90 24.19
N TYR A 164 -3.90 -26.93 24.26
CA TYR A 164 -3.11 -26.09 25.16
C TYR A 164 -1.89 -25.51 24.43
N TRP A 165 -1.61 -24.23 24.62
CA TRP A 165 -0.37 -23.62 24.13
C TRP A 165 0.76 -23.78 25.16
N LYS A 166 1.39 -24.96 25.18
CA LYS A 166 2.33 -25.37 26.25
C LYS A 166 3.60 -24.55 26.29
N SER A 167 4.16 -24.21 25.13
CA SER A 167 5.32 -23.34 25.01
C SER A 167 5.26 -22.57 23.70
N ARG A 168 6.18 -21.61 23.50
CA ARG A 168 6.22 -20.76 22.29
C ARG A 168 6.08 -21.53 20.98
N ASN A 169 6.61 -22.76 20.92
CA ASN A 169 6.62 -23.60 19.72
C ASN A 169 5.91 -24.95 19.93
N GLU A 170 5.03 -25.07 20.93
CA GLU A 170 4.34 -26.33 21.22
C GLU A 170 2.87 -26.11 21.54
N MET A 171 2.02 -26.59 20.64
CA MET A 171 0.59 -26.73 20.81
C MET A 171 0.28 -28.20 21.08
N LEU A 172 -0.35 -28.47 22.22
CA LEU A 172 -0.85 -29.79 22.56
C LEU A 172 -2.29 -29.93 22.05
N VAL A 173 -2.54 -30.94 21.24
CA VAL A 173 -3.86 -31.45 20.89
C VAL A 173 -4.14 -32.67 21.78
N LYS A 174 -5.19 -32.61 22.61
CA LYS A 174 -5.57 -33.72 23.48
C LYS A 174 -6.08 -34.91 22.67
N LYS A 175 -5.84 -36.11 23.19
CA LYS A 175 -6.47 -37.36 22.76
C LYS A 175 -7.99 -37.20 22.62
N GLY A 176 -8.55 -37.83 21.61
CA GLY A 176 -9.99 -37.79 21.32
C GLY A 176 -10.41 -36.59 20.47
N ALA A 177 -9.46 -35.81 19.95
CA ALA A 177 -9.74 -34.78 18.97
C ALA A 177 -10.31 -35.40 17.69
N ILE A 178 -11.34 -34.77 17.14
CA ILE A 178 -12.01 -35.09 15.90
C ILE A 178 -11.48 -34.13 14.83
N MET A 179 -10.98 -34.69 13.74
CA MET A 179 -10.47 -33.98 12.58
C MET A 179 -11.51 -33.96 11.45
N MET A 180 -11.45 -32.94 10.61
CA MET A 180 -12.24 -32.86 9.39
C MET A 180 -11.78 -33.96 8.44
N GLU A 181 -12.71 -34.76 7.92
CA GLU A 181 -12.37 -35.96 7.14
C GLU A 181 -11.68 -35.61 5.83
N GLU A 182 -12.26 -34.70 5.05
CA GLU A 182 -11.77 -34.31 3.73
C GLU A 182 -11.43 -32.84 3.65
N ALA A 183 -10.36 -32.50 2.94
CA ALA A 183 -9.99 -31.10 2.73
C ALA A 183 -10.86 -30.44 1.67
N PRO A 184 -11.29 -29.18 1.86
CA PRO A 184 -12.04 -28.46 0.84
C PRO A 184 -11.17 -28.18 -0.40
N LEU A 185 -11.74 -28.39 -1.58
CA LEU A 185 -11.12 -28.05 -2.85
C LEU A 185 -11.19 -26.54 -3.11
N ASN A 186 -10.23 -26.03 -3.88
CA ASN A 186 -10.27 -24.68 -4.42
C ASN A 186 -11.45 -24.53 -5.41
N LYS A 187 -11.81 -23.28 -5.74
CA LYS A 187 -12.90 -22.98 -6.69
C LYS A 187 -12.71 -23.62 -8.08
N ASP A 188 -11.45 -23.85 -8.47
CA ASP A 188 -11.06 -24.50 -9.73
C ASP A 188 -10.98 -26.04 -9.61
N GLY A 189 -11.37 -26.62 -8.47
CA GLY A 189 -11.30 -28.06 -8.20
C GLY A 189 -9.91 -28.57 -7.79
N SER A 190 -8.90 -27.69 -7.72
CA SER A 190 -7.55 -28.09 -7.32
C SER A 190 -7.40 -28.28 -5.81
N VAL A 191 -6.43 -29.10 -5.40
CA VAL A 191 -6.08 -29.30 -3.98
C VAL A 191 -5.23 -28.14 -3.48
N SER A 192 -5.69 -27.49 -2.40
CA SER A 192 -4.99 -26.35 -1.79
C SER A 192 -3.67 -26.74 -1.13
N TYR A 193 -2.77 -25.77 -0.94
CA TYR A 193 -1.53 -26.00 -0.18
C TYR A 193 -1.80 -26.42 1.27
N ALA A 194 -2.85 -25.84 1.88
CA ALA A 194 -3.28 -26.19 3.23
C ALA A 194 -3.72 -27.65 3.34
N ALA A 195 -4.44 -28.16 2.34
CA ALA A 195 -4.82 -29.57 2.24
C ALA A 195 -3.57 -30.48 2.23
N LYS A 196 -2.64 -30.22 1.29
CA LYS A 196 -1.41 -31.02 1.14
C LYS A 196 -0.58 -31.06 2.44
N TYR A 197 -0.45 -29.93 3.12
CA TYR A 197 0.33 -29.85 4.35
C TYR A 197 -0.39 -30.48 5.55
N GLY A 198 -1.71 -30.32 5.64
CA GLY A 198 -2.53 -31.00 6.65
C GLY A 198 -2.46 -32.52 6.52
N ASP A 199 -2.55 -33.05 5.30
CA ASP A 199 -2.42 -34.49 5.04
C ASP A 199 -1.04 -35.02 5.44
N LYS A 200 0.01 -34.25 5.12
CA LYS A 200 1.37 -34.59 5.57
C LYS A 200 1.47 -34.63 7.09
N LEU A 201 0.94 -33.63 7.81
CA LEU A 201 0.96 -33.62 9.27
C LEU A 201 0.21 -34.81 9.86
N ARG A 202 -0.90 -35.24 9.24
CA ARG A 202 -1.63 -36.43 9.67
C ARG A 202 -0.84 -37.71 9.40
N ALA A 203 -0.18 -37.82 8.26
CA ALA A 203 0.70 -38.95 7.95
C ALA A 203 1.87 -39.05 8.95
N ASP A 204 2.49 -37.93 9.30
CA ASP A 204 3.57 -37.84 10.31
C ASP A 204 3.10 -38.30 11.71
N HIS A 205 1.78 -38.31 11.96
CA HIS A 205 1.16 -38.73 13.22
C HIS A 205 0.21 -39.93 13.10
N GLN A 206 0.30 -40.72 12.02
CA GLN A 206 -0.65 -41.79 11.70
C GLN A 206 -0.83 -42.81 12.82
N GLU A 207 0.23 -43.12 13.58
CA GLU A 207 0.19 -44.08 14.70
C GLU A 207 -0.70 -43.60 15.86
N LYS A 208 -0.99 -42.29 15.90
CA LYS A 208 -1.83 -41.64 16.91
C LYS A 208 -3.21 -41.28 16.37
N ILE A 209 -3.59 -41.82 15.22
CA ILE A 209 -4.84 -41.52 14.52
C ILE A 209 -5.56 -42.82 14.19
N SER A 210 -6.88 -42.84 14.40
CA SER A 210 -7.76 -43.91 13.94
C SER A 210 -9.00 -43.27 13.29
N GLY A 211 -9.15 -43.49 11.99
CA GLY A 211 -10.12 -42.74 11.17
C GLY A 211 -9.83 -41.24 11.25
N ASN A 212 -10.83 -40.47 11.69
CA ASN A 212 -10.72 -39.02 11.90
C ASN A 212 -10.49 -38.62 13.36
N LYS A 213 -10.09 -39.56 14.24
CA LYS A 213 -9.91 -39.28 15.68
C LYS A 213 -8.49 -39.51 16.14
N THR A 214 -8.00 -38.67 17.05
CA THR A 214 -6.71 -38.89 17.72
C THR A 214 -6.84 -39.92 18.83
N THR A 215 -5.95 -40.92 18.86
CA THR A 215 -5.91 -41.99 19.86
C THR A 215 -4.95 -41.68 21.01
N ALA A 216 -4.08 -40.67 20.84
CA ALA A 216 -3.14 -40.16 21.83
C ALA A 216 -3.00 -38.63 21.71
N ASP A 217 -2.32 -38.04 22.68
CA ASP A 217 -1.94 -36.62 22.65
C ASP A 217 -0.92 -36.37 21.52
N ILE A 218 -1.08 -35.25 20.80
CA ILE A 218 -0.22 -34.83 19.68
C ILE A 218 0.34 -33.43 19.99
N ILE A 219 1.63 -33.24 19.72
CA ILE A 219 2.30 -31.93 19.84
C ILE A 219 2.57 -31.41 18.44
N LEU A 220 2.12 -30.18 18.16
CA LEU A 220 2.34 -29.46 16.90
C LEU A 220 3.07 -28.15 17.16
N LYS A 221 3.75 -27.59 16.18
CA LYS A 221 4.69 -26.49 16.43
C LYS A 221 4.05 -25.12 16.56
N SER A 222 2.83 -24.95 16.06
CA SER A 222 2.17 -23.66 16.02
C SER A 222 0.66 -23.79 15.90
N VAL A 223 -0.05 -22.69 16.16
CA VAL A 223 -1.50 -22.56 15.93
C VAL A 223 -1.88 -22.90 14.48
N ASN A 224 -1.03 -22.51 13.51
CA ASN A 224 -1.25 -22.82 12.10
C ASN A 224 -1.11 -24.32 11.81
N GLU A 225 -0.17 -25.03 12.46
CA GLU A 225 -0.09 -26.48 12.28
C GLU A 225 -1.30 -27.19 12.90
N VAL A 226 -1.77 -26.72 14.06
CA VAL A 226 -3.00 -27.25 14.68
C VAL A 226 -4.19 -27.09 13.75
N SER A 227 -4.37 -25.93 13.14
CA SER A 227 -5.50 -25.71 12.24
C SER A 227 -5.41 -26.49 10.94
N LEU A 228 -4.20 -26.63 10.38
CA LEU A 228 -3.95 -27.48 9.21
C LEU A 228 -4.23 -28.95 9.52
N PHE A 229 -3.77 -29.42 10.67
CA PHE A 229 -4.00 -30.78 11.16
C PHE A 229 -5.49 -31.05 11.41
N LEU A 230 -6.18 -30.17 12.12
CA LEU A 230 -7.57 -30.40 12.53
C LEU A 230 -8.56 -30.19 11.40
N TYR A 231 -8.49 -29.10 10.63
CA TYR A 231 -9.55 -28.70 9.69
C TYR A 231 -9.03 -28.04 8.41
N PHE A 232 -7.77 -28.29 8.04
CA PHE A 232 -7.13 -27.69 6.87
C PHE A 232 -7.24 -26.15 6.86
N GLY A 233 -7.24 -25.56 8.05
CA GLY A 233 -7.43 -24.13 8.27
C GLY A 233 -6.19 -23.33 7.90
N GLY A 234 -6.39 -22.27 7.12
CA GLY A 234 -5.35 -21.31 6.79
C GLY A 234 -5.27 -20.17 7.82
N THR A 235 -5.34 -18.93 7.31
CA THR A 235 -5.30 -17.71 8.12
C THR A 235 -6.56 -17.57 9.00
N ASN A 236 -6.39 -17.03 10.22
CA ASN A 236 -7.41 -16.71 11.23
C ASN A 236 -7.80 -17.79 12.25
N SER A 237 -7.09 -18.91 12.30
CA SER A 237 -7.34 -19.97 13.31
C SER A 237 -7.17 -19.54 14.77
N TRP A 238 -6.51 -18.41 15.02
CA TRP A 238 -6.43 -17.77 16.34
C TRP A 238 -7.80 -17.37 16.90
N LEU A 239 -8.77 -17.06 16.03
CA LEU A 239 -10.13 -16.67 16.41
C LEU A 239 -11.05 -17.88 16.66
N GLU A 240 -10.71 -19.04 16.07
CA GLU A 240 -11.54 -20.26 16.14
C GLU A 240 -11.18 -21.14 17.36
N ILE A 241 -10.14 -20.75 18.10
CA ILE A 241 -9.65 -21.44 19.30
C ILE A 241 -10.10 -20.62 20.51
N LEU A 242 -11.09 -21.12 21.26
CA LEU A 242 -11.79 -20.37 22.30
C LEU A 242 -11.61 -21.01 23.67
N ASP A 243 -11.50 -20.21 24.72
CA ASP A 243 -11.59 -20.71 26.10
C ASP A 243 -13.05 -21.02 26.49
N GLU A 244 -13.25 -21.45 27.73
CA GLU A 244 -14.59 -21.78 28.26
C GLU A 244 -15.57 -20.60 28.26
N ASN A 245 -15.08 -19.36 28.26
CA ASN A 245 -15.87 -18.13 28.27
C ASN A 245 -16.08 -17.58 26.85
N GLY A 246 -15.58 -18.28 25.82
CA GLY A 246 -15.67 -17.85 24.43
C GLY A 246 -14.62 -16.80 24.03
N LYS A 247 -13.63 -16.52 24.88
CA LYS A 247 -12.52 -15.61 24.54
C LYS A 247 -11.49 -16.34 23.69
N SER A 248 -11.11 -15.73 22.58
CA SER A 248 -10.22 -16.37 21.60
C SER A 248 -8.76 -16.38 22.02
N LEU A 249 -7.99 -17.31 21.44
CA LEU A 249 -6.54 -17.35 21.60
C LEU A 249 -5.89 -16.07 21.05
N ASP A 250 -6.47 -15.46 20.01
CA ASP A 250 -6.08 -14.12 19.53
C ASP A 250 -6.15 -13.09 20.66
N GLU A 251 -7.32 -12.93 21.30
CA GLU A 251 -7.56 -11.96 22.37
C GLU A 251 -6.69 -12.18 23.60
N TRP A 252 -6.33 -13.43 23.90
CA TRP A 252 -5.44 -13.75 25.00
C TRP A 252 -3.98 -13.35 24.76
N THR A 253 -3.57 -13.27 23.49
CA THR A 253 -2.13 -13.33 23.15
C THR A 253 -1.67 -12.19 22.25
N ARG A 254 -2.59 -11.46 21.65
CA ARG A 254 -2.30 -10.34 20.76
C ARG A 254 -1.56 -9.23 21.51
N VAL A 255 -0.51 -8.73 20.88
CA VAL A 255 0.26 -7.56 21.32
C VAL A 255 0.37 -6.58 20.17
N ASP A 256 0.28 -5.29 20.49
CA ASP A 256 0.48 -4.18 19.56
C ASP A 256 1.99 -3.88 19.34
#